data_AF-A0AAE0PPQ3-F1
#
_entry.id   AF-A0AAE0PPQ3-F1
#
_cell.length_a   1.000
_cell.length_b   1.000
_cell.length_c   1.000
_cell.angle_alpha   90.00
_cell.angle_beta   90.00
_cell.angle_gamma   90.00
#
_symmetry.space_group_name_H-M   'P 1'
#
loop_
_entity.id
_entity.type
_entity.pdbx_description
1 polymer ?
#
loop_
_entity_poly.entity_id
_entity_poly.type
_entity_poly.pdbx_seq_one_letter_code
_entity_poly.pdbx_strand_id
1 'polypeptide(L)'
;ATTPGRKGNLTGSARKVKDNAADWHNLILKWERLSDEGSTIATKIVNFRLSKEPVKEPVVMMEGQISSAAPAERCTYHSNPELEEECTKLQNIVDKMAHILSKMEKIVSSEKGICELETFQYGENGRPTPLFHTWSTKHFGKIIINFIKKMLSF
;
A
#
# COMPACT_ATOMS: atom_id res chain seq x y z
N ALA A 1 1.37 -26.70 -40.87
CA ALA A 1 1.52 -27.70 -39.80
C ALA A 1 1.67 -26.95 -38.49
N THR A 2 0.64 -27.01 -37.64
CA THR A 2 0.61 -26.31 -36.35
C THR A 2 1.20 -27.27 -35.31
N THR A 3 2.40 -26.99 -34.83
CA THR A 3 3.08 -27.83 -33.83
C THR A 3 2.28 -27.79 -32.52
N PRO A 4 1.86 -28.94 -31.96
CA PRO A 4 1.12 -28.95 -30.71
C PRO A 4 2.03 -28.50 -29.59
N GLY A 5 1.66 -27.39 -28.92
CA GLY A 5 2.38 -26.85 -27.78
C GLY A 5 2.50 -27.91 -26.69
N ARG A 6 3.71 -28.47 -26.55
CA ARG A 6 4.04 -29.43 -25.50
C ARG A 6 3.92 -28.69 -24.16
N LYS A 7 2.77 -28.83 -23.50
CA LYS A 7 2.57 -28.44 -22.09
C LYS A 7 3.42 -29.38 -21.23
N GLY A 8 4.74 -29.18 -21.24
CA GLY A 8 5.59 -29.72 -20.19
C GLY A 8 5.21 -29.04 -18.88
N ASN A 9 5.09 -29.81 -17.80
CA ASN A 9 4.95 -29.23 -16.47
C ASN A 9 6.12 -28.27 -16.24
N LEU A 10 5.84 -26.97 -16.16
CA LEU A 10 6.87 -25.97 -15.91
C LEU A 10 7.56 -26.32 -14.59
N THR A 11 8.86 -26.52 -14.59
CA THR A 11 9.64 -26.74 -13.36
C THR A 11 10.69 -25.64 -13.21
N GLY A 12 11.18 -25.44 -11.99
CA GLY A 12 12.21 -24.42 -11.70
C GLY A 12 11.71 -22.98 -11.86
N SER A 13 12.59 -22.10 -12.37
CA SER A 13 12.34 -20.66 -12.47
C SER A 13 11.12 -20.30 -13.31
N ALA A 14 10.82 -21.07 -14.36
CA ALA A 14 9.64 -20.88 -15.20
C ALA A 14 8.30 -20.92 -14.44
N ARG A 15 8.18 -21.87 -13.50
CA ARG A 15 7.01 -21.97 -12.61
C ARG A 15 7.01 -20.82 -11.63
N LYS A 16 8.16 -20.56 -11.00
CA LYS A 16 8.29 -19.53 -9.97
C LYS A 16 7.90 -18.13 -10.48
N VAL A 17 8.26 -17.79 -11.71
CA VAL A 17 7.86 -16.51 -12.35
C VAL A 17 6.34 -16.41 -12.49
N LYS A 18 5.66 -17.49 -12.87
CA LYS A 18 4.18 -17.49 -12.97
C LYS A 18 3.50 -17.42 -11.62
N ASP A 19 4.03 -18.12 -10.62
CA ASP A 19 3.54 -18.05 -9.25
C ASP A 19 3.71 -16.62 -8.70
N ASN A 20 4.89 -16.01 -8.91
CA ASN A 20 5.17 -14.64 -8.53
C ASN A 20 4.19 -13.65 -9.20
N ALA A 21 3.80 -13.87 -10.46
CA ALA A 21 2.81 -13.03 -11.13
C ALA A 21 1.40 -13.15 -10.52
N ALA A 22 0.98 -14.35 -10.16
CA ALA A 22 -0.28 -14.57 -9.47
C ALA A 22 -0.27 -13.94 -8.06
N ASP A 23 0.82 -14.13 -7.32
CA ASP A 23 1.01 -13.53 -6.00
C ASP A 23 1.00 -12.00 -6.09
N TRP A 24 1.66 -11.44 -7.09
CA TRP A 24 1.69 -10.00 -7.34
C TRP A 24 0.29 -9.42 -7.54
N HIS A 25 -0.50 -10.03 -8.42
CA HIS A 25 -1.89 -9.64 -8.65
C HIS A 25 -2.71 -9.71 -7.36
N ASN A 26 -2.58 -10.79 -6.58
CA ASN A 26 -3.30 -10.95 -5.32
C ASN A 26 -2.89 -9.92 -4.26
N LEU A 27 -1.62 -9.52 -4.24
CA LEU A 27 -1.14 -8.47 -3.34
C LEU A 27 -1.64 -7.09 -3.75
N ILE A 28 -1.72 -6.79 -5.05
CA ILE A 28 -2.31 -5.53 -5.56
C ILE A 28 -3.77 -5.41 -5.11
N LEU A 29 -4.59 -6.44 -5.34
CA LEU A 29 -6.00 -6.41 -4.93
C LEU A 29 -6.17 -6.21 -3.41
N LYS A 30 -5.28 -6.79 -2.60
CA LYS A 30 -5.28 -6.58 -1.16
C LYS A 30 -4.87 -5.16 -0.78
N TRP A 31 -3.87 -4.61 -1.45
CA TRP A 31 -3.42 -3.23 -1.26
C TRP A 31 -4.53 -2.23 -1.58
N GLU A 32 -5.19 -2.37 -2.74
CA GLU A 32 -6.29 -1.50 -3.16
C GLU A 32 -7.43 -1.50 -2.14
N ARG A 33 -7.85 -2.69 -1.68
CA ARG A 33 -8.88 -2.82 -0.65
C ARG A 33 -8.48 -2.12 0.66
N LEU A 34 -7.23 -2.29 1.12
CA LEU A 34 -6.75 -1.64 2.34
C LEU A 34 -6.66 -0.12 2.16
N SER A 35 -6.31 0.36 0.96
CA SER A 35 -6.28 1.78 0.62
C SER A 35 -7.67 2.41 0.72
N ASP A 36 -8.69 1.74 0.17
CA ASP A 36 -10.08 2.22 0.24
C ASP A 36 -10.61 2.24 1.69
N GLU A 37 -10.34 1.17 2.45
CA GLU A 37 -10.72 1.06 3.86
C GLU A 37 -10.02 2.13 4.71
N GLY A 38 -8.71 2.32 4.51
CA GLY A 38 -7.91 3.34 5.19
C GLY A 38 -8.36 4.75 4.87
N SER A 39 -8.66 5.05 3.60
CA SER A 39 -9.20 6.35 3.18
C SER A 39 -10.55 6.66 3.83
N THR A 40 -11.42 5.64 3.92
CA THR A 40 -12.71 5.76 4.61
C THR A 40 -12.55 6.10 6.09
N ILE A 41 -11.66 5.40 6.80
CA ILE A 41 -11.38 5.65 8.22
C ILE A 41 -10.74 7.03 8.41
N ALA A 42 -9.77 7.40 7.58
CA ALA A 42 -9.15 8.72 7.61
C ALA A 42 -10.17 9.86 7.42
N THR A 43 -11.13 9.67 6.52
CA THR A 43 -12.23 10.62 6.30
C THR A 43 -13.10 10.76 7.55
N LYS A 44 -13.43 9.66 8.23
CA LYS A 44 -14.17 9.71 9.50
C LYS A 44 -13.41 10.48 10.58
N ILE A 45 -12.10 10.24 10.70
CA ILE A 45 -11.23 10.96 11.65
C ILE A 45 -11.25 12.46 11.37
N VAL A 46 -11.13 12.88 10.11
CA VAL A 46 -11.22 14.30 9.72
C VAL A 46 -12.59 14.88 10.10
N ASN A 47 -13.68 14.16 9.80
CA ASN A 47 -15.03 14.59 10.14
C ASN A 47 -15.23 14.75 11.66
N PHE A 48 -14.67 13.86 12.48
CA PHE A 48 -14.69 14.00 13.95
C PHE A 48 -13.94 15.24 14.45
N ARG A 49 -12.89 15.68 13.74
CA ARG A 49 -12.17 16.90 14.07
C ARG A 49 -12.95 18.16 13.67
N LEU A 50 -13.59 18.14 12.50
CA LEU A 50 -14.42 19.25 12.02
C LEU A 50 -15.67 19.46 12.87
N SER A 51 -16.34 18.38 13.32
CA SER A 51 -17.52 18.49 14.18
C SER A 51 -17.22 18.99 15.60
N LYS A 52 -15.94 18.97 16.01
CA LYS A 52 -15.47 19.48 17.30
C LYS A 52 -15.02 20.95 17.25
N GLU A 53 -14.96 21.58 16.08
CA GLU A 53 -14.62 22.99 15.98
C GLU A 53 -15.85 23.82 16.39
N PRO A 54 -15.85 24.50 17.55
CA PRO A 54 -16.99 25.33 17.91
C PRO A 54 -17.09 26.47 16.89
N VAL A 55 -18.29 26.64 16.31
CA VAL A 55 -18.65 27.84 15.56
C VAL A 55 -18.30 29.03 16.46
N LYS A 56 -17.29 29.81 16.09
CA LYS A 56 -16.99 31.09 16.75
C LYS A 56 -18.12 32.04 16.39
N GLU A 57 -19.21 31.97 17.14
CA GLU A 57 -20.24 33.00 17.12
C GLU A 57 -19.59 34.31 17.62
N PRO A 58 -19.78 35.44 16.92
CA PRO A 58 -19.24 36.71 17.36
C PRO A 58 -20.05 37.16 18.58
N VAL A 59 -19.48 36.99 19.77
CA VAL A 59 -20.08 37.52 21.00
C VAL A 59 -20.05 39.05 20.91
N VAL A 60 -21.24 39.63 20.72
CA VAL A 60 -21.49 41.07 20.79
C VAL A 60 -21.34 41.54 22.25
N MET A 61 -20.66 42.67 22.39
CA MET A 61 -20.24 43.37 23.62
C MET A 61 -21.32 43.54 24.71
N MET A 62 -20.91 43.49 25.99
CA MET A 62 -21.37 44.47 27.00
C MET A 62 -20.31 44.65 28.09
N GLU A 63 -19.84 45.89 28.26
CA GLU A 63 -18.82 46.31 29.24
C GLU A 63 -19.39 46.39 30.67
N GLY A 64 -18.60 45.96 31.66
CA GLY A 64 -18.92 46.11 33.09
C GLY A 64 -17.91 45.51 34.07
N GLN A 65 -16.83 46.26 34.34
CA GLN A 65 -15.96 46.27 35.55
C GLN A 65 -15.42 44.96 36.20
N ILE A 66 -14.14 44.70 35.91
CA ILE A 66 -12.98 44.31 36.75
C ILE A 66 -13.20 43.37 37.96
N SER A 67 -12.74 42.12 37.83
CA SER A 67 -11.88 41.47 38.85
C SER A 67 -11.02 40.35 38.25
N SER A 68 -9.84 40.22 38.84
CA SER A 68 -8.69 39.39 38.45
C SER A 68 -8.96 37.89 38.36
N ALA A 69 -8.65 37.31 37.20
CA ALA A 69 -7.74 36.16 37.00
C ALA A 69 -8.03 35.59 35.62
N ALA A 70 -6.99 35.43 34.79
CA ALA A 70 -7.09 34.83 33.47
C ALA A 70 -7.89 33.51 33.54
N PRO A 71 -8.87 33.27 32.66
CA PRO A 71 -9.41 31.93 32.54
C PRO A 71 -8.26 31.08 32.05
N ALA A 72 -7.74 30.22 32.92
CA ALA A 72 -6.94 29.11 32.49
C ALA A 72 -7.82 28.30 31.55
N GLU A 73 -7.67 28.55 30.25
CA GLU A 73 -8.13 27.70 29.17
C GLU A 73 -7.42 26.36 29.33
N ARG A 74 -7.88 25.59 30.32
CA ARG A 74 -7.75 24.15 30.29
C ARG A 74 -8.61 23.73 29.11
N CYS A 75 -7.99 23.70 27.93
CA CYS A 75 -8.38 22.78 26.87
C CYS A 75 -8.37 21.39 27.51
N THR A 76 -9.49 21.01 28.11
CA THR A 76 -9.75 19.62 28.44
C THR A 76 -9.86 18.94 27.09
N TYR A 77 -8.74 18.38 26.62
CA TYR A 77 -8.74 17.33 25.63
C TYR A 77 -9.56 16.18 26.24
N HIS A 78 -10.88 16.27 26.11
CA HIS A 78 -11.74 15.13 26.33
C HIS A 78 -11.37 14.15 25.22
N SER A 79 -10.53 13.17 25.58
CA SER A 79 -10.26 11.99 24.77
C SER A 79 -11.60 11.48 24.28
N ASN A 80 -11.82 11.56 22.97
CA ASN A 80 -13.05 11.05 22.38
C ASN A 80 -12.78 9.56 22.11
N PRO A 81 -13.39 8.64 22.88
CA PRO A 81 -13.12 7.21 22.73
C PRO A 81 -13.41 6.72 21.32
N GLU A 82 -14.41 7.30 20.62
CA GLU A 82 -14.73 6.95 19.24
C GLU A 82 -13.62 7.39 18.26
N LEU A 83 -13.00 8.55 18.51
CA LEU A 83 -11.86 9.01 17.72
C LEU A 83 -10.64 8.12 17.93
N GLU A 84 -10.34 7.76 19.19
CA GLU A 84 -9.24 6.85 19.52
C GLU A 84 -9.44 5.46 18.88
N GLU A 85 -10.69 4.98 18.84
CA GLU A 85 -11.05 3.74 18.16
C GLU A 85 -10.77 3.82 16.66
N GLU A 86 -11.20 4.90 15.98
CA GLU A 86 -10.92 5.07 14.55
C GLU A 86 -9.42 5.24 14.27
N CYS A 87 -8.66 5.93 15.13
CA CYS A 87 -7.19 6.00 15.05
C CYS A 87 -6.55 4.61 15.16
N THR A 88 -7.03 3.79 16.10
CA THR A 88 -6.55 2.41 16.28
C THR A 88 -6.88 1.54 15.05
N LYS A 89 -8.07 1.70 14.47
CA LYS A 89 -8.45 1.02 13.21
C LYS A 89 -7.54 1.44 12.07
N LEU A 90 -7.26 2.74 11.93
CA LEU A 90 -6.37 3.25 10.89
C LEU A 90 -4.95 2.70 11.05
N GLN A 91 -4.41 2.67 12.28
CA GLN A 91 -3.09 2.09 12.55
C GLN A 91 -3.03 0.62 12.11
N ASN A 92 -4.06 -0.17 12.43
CA ASN A 92 -4.14 -1.57 11.99
C ASN A 92 -4.15 -1.71 10.46
N ILE A 93 -4.77 -0.78 9.73
CA ILE A 93 -4.73 -0.76 8.26
C ILE A 93 -3.31 -0.47 7.76
N VAL A 94 -2.66 0.55 8.32
CA VAL A 94 -1.27 0.90 7.98
C VAL A 94 -0.32 -0.27 8.22
N ASP A 95 -0.45 -0.97 9.35
CA ASP A 95 0.38 -2.15 9.67
C ASP A 95 0.16 -3.28 8.66
N LYS A 96 -1.10 -3.52 8.24
CA LYS A 96 -1.42 -4.49 7.19
C LYS A 96 -0.84 -4.07 5.83
N MET A 97 -0.90 -2.77 5.49
CA MET A 97 -0.31 -2.24 4.25
C MET A 97 1.22 -2.40 4.26
N ALA A 98 1.89 -2.11 5.37
CA ALA A 98 3.32 -2.36 5.54
C ALA A 98 3.67 -3.85 5.36
N HIS A 99 2.83 -4.75 5.88
CA HIS A 99 3.02 -6.18 5.68
C HIS A 99 2.85 -6.62 4.21
N ILE A 100 1.92 -6.00 3.46
CA ILE A 100 1.78 -6.23 2.01
C ILE A 100 3.02 -5.74 1.26
N LEU A 101 3.53 -4.55 1.58
CA LEU A 101 4.77 -4.03 0.97
C LEU A 101 5.95 -4.99 1.20
N SER A 102 6.12 -5.51 2.43
CA SER A 102 7.18 -6.47 2.72
C SER A 102 7.08 -7.75 1.86
N LYS A 103 5.86 -8.23 1.58
CA LYS A 103 5.66 -9.36 0.65
C LYS A 103 6.01 -9.00 -0.78
N MET A 104 5.63 -7.80 -1.22
CA MET A 104 5.96 -7.30 -2.55
C MET A 104 7.48 -7.16 -2.75
N GLU A 105 8.21 -6.65 -1.77
CA GLU A 105 9.68 -6.56 -1.78
C GLU A 105 10.35 -7.94 -1.88
N LYS A 106 9.81 -8.95 -1.19
CA LYS A 106 10.29 -10.33 -1.31
C LYS A 106 10.10 -10.88 -2.71
N ILE A 107 8.99 -10.57 -3.38
CA ILE A 107 8.76 -10.97 -4.78
C ILE A 107 9.80 -10.30 -5.69
N VAL A 108 10.04 -8.99 -5.54
CA VAL A 108 11.08 -8.30 -6.30
C VAL A 108 12.46 -8.92 -6.08
N SER A 109 12.81 -9.25 -4.85
CA SER A 109 14.08 -9.89 -4.52
C SER A 109 14.20 -11.27 -5.18
N SER A 110 13.13 -12.07 -5.12
CA SER A 110 13.06 -13.36 -5.82
C SER A 110 13.20 -13.20 -7.33
N GLU A 111 12.54 -12.20 -7.92
CA GLU A 111 12.55 -11.97 -9.37
C GLU A 111 13.92 -11.51 -9.86
N LYS A 112 14.64 -10.70 -9.07
CA LYS A 112 16.03 -10.33 -9.33
C LYS A 112 16.93 -11.57 -9.41
N GLY A 113 16.83 -12.47 -8.42
CA GLY A 113 17.58 -13.73 -8.43
C GLY A 113 17.23 -14.63 -9.63
N ILE A 114 15.97 -14.62 -10.08
CA ILE A 114 15.57 -15.35 -11.30
C ILE A 114 16.19 -14.71 -12.55
N CYS A 115 16.18 -13.38 -12.67
CA CYS A 115 16.82 -12.69 -13.79
C CYS A 115 18.34 -12.98 -13.87
N GLU A 116 19.02 -12.99 -12.72
CA GLU A 116 20.45 -13.33 -12.64
C GLU A 116 20.69 -14.79 -13.05
N LEU A 117 19.87 -15.72 -12.57
CA LEU A 117 19.95 -17.13 -12.95
C LEU A 117 19.69 -17.35 -14.45
N GLU A 118 18.72 -16.66 -15.03
CA GLU A 118 18.46 -16.75 -16.47
C GLU A 118 19.59 -16.19 -17.31
N THR A 119 20.19 -15.07 -16.88
CA THR A 119 21.38 -14.50 -17.53
C THR A 119 22.55 -15.48 -17.47
N PHE A 120 22.74 -16.16 -16.35
CA PHE A 120 23.76 -17.20 -16.21
C PHE A 120 23.51 -18.41 -17.12
N GLN A 121 22.26 -18.87 -17.23
CA GLN A 121 21.90 -20.08 -17.99
C GLN A 121 21.81 -19.86 -19.50
N TYR A 122 21.37 -18.67 -19.94
CA TYR A 122 21.00 -18.42 -21.34
C TYR A 122 21.71 -17.18 -21.95
N GLY A 123 22.55 -16.49 -21.17
CA GLY A 123 23.19 -15.25 -21.57
C GLY A 123 22.22 -14.06 -21.58
N GLU A 124 22.69 -12.90 -22.05
CA GLU A 124 21.89 -11.66 -22.06
C GLU A 124 20.65 -11.73 -22.95
N ASN A 125 20.67 -12.61 -23.94
CA ASN A 125 19.56 -12.85 -24.87
C ASN A 125 18.38 -13.59 -24.20
N GLY A 126 18.61 -14.17 -23.01
CA GLY A 126 17.59 -14.88 -22.25
C GLY A 126 17.13 -16.18 -22.91
N ARG A 127 16.02 -16.74 -22.42
CA ARG A 127 15.49 -18.01 -22.91
C ARG A 127 15.11 -17.95 -24.39
N PRO A 128 15.34 -19.04 -25.16
CA PRO A 128 14.86 -19.15 -26.55
C PRO A 128 13.34 -19.06 -26.68
N THR A 129 12.62 -19.55 -25.66
CA THR A 129 11.16 -19.52 -25.60
C THR A 129 10.71 -18.68 -24.40
N PRO A 130 9.90 -17.63 -24.61
CA PRO A 130 9.46 -16.76 -23.53
C PRO A 130 8.45 -17.47 -22.61
N LEU A 131 8.51 -17.15 -21.31
CA LEU A 131 7.64 -17.75 -20.28
C LEU A 131 6.19 -17.25 -20.34
N PHE A 132 6.04 -15.98 -20.73
CA PHE A 132 4.77 -15.36 -21.08
C PHE A 132 4.75 -15.12 -22.60
N HIS A 133 3.58 -15.23 -23.21
CA HIS A 133 3.43 -14.98 -24.66
C HIS A 133 3.78 -13.53 -25.03
N THR A 134 3.63 -12.60 -24.08
CA THR A 134 3.81 -11.16 -24.29
C THR A 134 5.11 -10.63 -23.70
N TRP A 135 5.56 -11.15 -22.55
CA TRP A 135 6.65 -10.56 -21.76
C TRP A 135 7.80 -11.54 -21.51
N SER A 136 9.03 -11.03 -21.60
CA SER A 136 10.21 -11.72 -21.07
C SER A 136 10.29 -11.59 -19.55
N THR A 137 11.03 -12.48 -18.90
CA THR A 137 11.30 -12.44 -17.45
C THR A 137 11.90 -11.09 -17.03
N LYS A 138 12.89 -10.60 -17.79
CA LYS A 138 13.51 -9.28 -17.57
C LYS A 138 12.51 -8.14 -17.65
N HIS A 139 11.57 -8.20 -18.60
CA HIS A 139 10.53 -7.19 -18.73
C HIS A 139 9.59 -7.22 -17.51
N PHE A 140 9.13 -8.41 -17.12
CA PHE A 140 8.28 -8.59 -15.95
C PHE A 140 8.95 -8.07 -14.67
N GLY A 141 10.21 -8.45 -14.41
CA GLY A 141 10.97 -7.95 -13.27
C GLY A 141 11.10 -6.43 -13.25
N LYS A 142 11.36 -5.80 -14.41
CA LYS A 142 11.41 -4.34 -14.53
C LYS A 142 10.09 -3.67 -14.14
N ILE A 143 8.96 -4.23 -14.59
CA ILE A 143 7.63 -3.68 -14.29
C ILE A 143 7.34 -3.76 -12.78
N ILE A 144 7.60 -4.90 -12.14
CA ILE A 144 7.37 -5.06 -10.70
C ILE A 144 8.23 -4.09 -9.89
N ILE A 145 9.52 -3.96 -10.23
CA ILE A 145 10.44 -3.02 -9.57
C ILE A 145 9.93 -1.58 -9.68
N ASN A 146 9.51 -1.17 -10.88
CA ASN A 146 9.00 0.18 -11.10
C ASN A 146 7.71 0.43 -10.32
N PHE A 147 6.84 -0.58 -10.21
CA PHE A 147 5.60 -0.48 -9.45
C PHE A 147 5.85 -0.29 -7.95
N ILE A 148 6.75 -1.06 -7.33
CA ILE A 148 7.11 -0.86 -5.91
C ILE A 148 7.68 0.53 -5.68
N LYS A 149 8.61 0.97 -6.52
CA LYS A 149 9.18 2.33 -6.40
C LYS A 149 8.10 3.41 -6.45
N LYS A 150 7.07 3.21 -7.27
CA LYS A 150 5.95 4.13 -7.37
C LYS A 150 5.04 4.07 -6.14
N MET A 151 4.81 2.90 -5.55
CA MET A 151 4.05 2.79 -4.30
C MET A 151 4.75 3.42 -3.10
N LEU A 152 6.08 3.31 -3.01
CA LEU A 152 6.89 3.93 -1.94
C LEU A 152 7.10 5.45 -2.12
N SER A 153 6.67 6.00 -3.25
CA SER A 153 6.79 7.42 -3.58
C SER A 153 5.59 8.26 -3.11
N PHE A 154 4.55 7.63 -2.57
CA PHE A 154 3.40 8.27 -1.94
C PHE A 154 3.49 8.12 -0.42
#